data_AF-A0A7U2QXS6-F1
#
_entry.id   AF-A0A7U2QXS6-F1
#
_cell.length_a   1.000
_cell.length_b   1.000
_cell.length_c   1.000
_cell.angle_alpha   90.00
_cell.angle_beta   90.00
_cell.angle_gamma   90.00
#
_symmetry.space_group_name_H-M   'P 1'
#
loop_
_entity.id
_entity.type
_entity.pdbx_description
1 polymer ?
#
loop_
_entity_poly.entity_id
_entity_poly.type
_entity_poly.pdbx_seq_one_letter_code
_entity_poly.pdbx_strand_id
1 'polypeptide(L)'
;MGSNVPANALVGAATFPRYINLRCGAYITVLVSIACNPWKLVNTASTFLAVISSHSIFLGPMVVSMLASYFAGMRRKIKVEDLFPCHADGKGIYWYTYGVNWRAPVTVSLSQFLGCVLVKLTTVALWNGSFTLWVRGLCRSQRGSSRGVDADLRSTEYYICFLTGTAISAGMYTALHYIFPTPEVRAFVEKAPSPGILMQEYRLPGDQREEIVEQVKP
;
A
#
# COMPACT_ATOMS: atom_id res chain seq x y z
N MET A 1 20.94 -5.94 2.87
CA MET A 1 20.05 -6.66 1.92
C MET A 1 19.69 -8.10 2.33
N GLY A 2 20.14 -8.63 3.47
CA GLY A 2 19.77 -10.00 3.93
C GLY A 2 18.50 -10.10 4.80
N SER A 3 17.90 -8.99 5.21
CA SER A 3 16.78 -8.96 6.16
C SER A 3 15.39 -9.22 5.56
N ASN A 4 15.24 -9.17 4.23
CA ASN A 4 13.93 -9.30 3.57
C ASN A 4 13.67 -10.67 2.92
N VAL A 5 14.63 -11.60 2.97
CA VAL A 5 14.39 -12.98 2.49
C VAL A 5 13.26 -13.67 3.29
N PRO A 6 13.20 -13.52 4.64
CA PRO A 6 12.08 -14.07 5.41
C PRO A 6 10.75 -13.40 5.03
N ALA A 7 10.74 -12.08 4.86
CA ALA A 7 9.54 -11.32 4.47
C ALA A 7 9.00 -11.77 3.10
N ASN A 8 9.87 -11.97 2.12
CA ASN A 8 9.47 -12.43 0.78
C ASN A 8 9.01 -13.90 0.80
N ALA A 9 9.67 -14.74 1.60
CA ALA A 9 9.27 -16.14 1.77
C ALA A 9 7.92 -16.27 2.50
N LEU A 10 7.61 -15.35 3.43
CA LEU A 10 6.32 -15.28 4.12
C LEU A 10 5.17 -15.00 3.16
N VAL A 11 5.34 -14.12 2.17
CA VAL A 11 4.30 -13.83 1.16
C VAL A 11 3.95 -15.09 0.35
N GLY A 12 4.95 -15.85 -0.08
CA GLY A 12 4.73 -17.10 -0.81
C GLY A 12 4.04 -18.17 0.04
N ALA A 13 4.48 -18.33 1.30
CA ALA A 13 3.87 -19.26 2.24
C ALA A 13 2.43 -18.86 2.62
N ALA A 14 2.14 -17.57 2.75
CA ALA A 14 0.80 -17.07 3.08
C ALA A 14 -0.20 -17.23 1.92
N THR A 15 0.26 -17.15 0.68
CA THR A 15 -0.61 -17.25 -0.51
C THR A 15 -1.00 -18.70 -0.82
N PHE A 16 -0.09 -19.64 -0.58
CA PHE A 16 -0.31 -21.07 -0.80
C PHE A 16 0.23 -21.90 0.36
N PRO A 17 -0.44 -21.89 1.53
CA PRO A 17 0.05 -22.54 2.74
C PRO A 17 0.21 -24.06 2.59
N ARG A 18 -0.55 -24.67 1.67
CA ARG A 18 -0.46 -26.11 1.38
C ARG A 18 0.73 -26.49 0.48
N TYR A 19 1.25 -25.55 -0.32
CA TYR A 19 2.24 -25.86 -1.37
C TYR A 19 3.61 -25.24 -1.12
N ILE A 20 3.71 -24.15 -0.35
CA ILE A 20 4.96 -23.40 -0.18
C ILE A 20 5.37 -23.37 1.29
N ASN A 21 6.40 -24.16 1.62
CA ASN A 21 7.11 -24.04 2.89
C ASN A 21 8.05 -22.82 2.88
N LEU A 22 8.30 -22.22 4.05
CA LEU A 22 9.17 -21.04 4.20
C LEU A 22 10.57 -21.27 3.60
N ARG A 23 11.10 -22.50 3.70
CA ARG A 23 12.40 -22.88 3.11
C ARG A 23 12.35 -22.88 1.58
N CYS A 24 11.26 -23.36 0.98
CA CYS A 24 11.09 -23.38 -0.48
C CYS A 24 10.98 -21.94 -1.03
N GLY A 25 10.19 -21.09 -0.38
CA GLY A 25 10.08 -19.67 -0.73
C GLY A 25 11.42 -18.93 -0.66
N ALA A 26 12.26 -19.26 0.34
CA ALA A 26 13.61 -18.70 0.44
C ALA A 26 14.50 -19.12 -0.75
N TYR A 27 14.48 -20.39 -1.15
CA TYR A 27 15.25 -20.85 -2.32
C TYR A 27 14.81 -20.15 -3.62
N ILE A 28 13.49 -20.02 -3.84
CA ILE A 28 12.96 -19.31 -5.02
C ILE A 28 13.43 -17.85 -5.03
N THR A 29 13.36 -17.17 -3.89
CA THR A 29 13.80 -15.77 -3.76
C THR A 29 15.29 -15.61 -4.07
N VAL A 30 16.14 -16.54 -3.61
CA VAL A 30 17.58 -16.54 -3.91
C VAL A 30 17.82 -16.73 -5.40
N LEU A 31 17.16 -17.71 -6.04
CA LEU A 31 17.32 -17.96 -7.48
C LEU A 31 16.93 -16.74 -8.33
N VAL A 32 15.79 -16.11 -8.01
CA VAL A 32 15.34 -14.89 -8.72
C VAL A 32 16.32 -13.74 -8.50
N SER A 33 16.85 -13.58 -7.29
CA SER A 33 17.81 -12.50 -6.99
C SER A 33 19.11 -12.62 -7.79
N ILE A 34 19.59 -13.85 -8.04
CA ILE A 34 20.78 -14.11 -8.86
C ILE A 34 20.46 -13.87 -10.34
N ALA A 35 19.29 -14.32 -10.81
CA ALA A 35 18.86 -14.14 -12.20
C ALA A 35 18.72 -12.67 -12.61
N CYS A 36 18.37 -11.78 -11.68
CA CYS A 36 18.35 -10.33 -11.91
C CYS A 36 19.74 -9.71 -12.14
N ASN A 37 20.84 -10.48 -12.05
CA ASN A 37 22.22 -10.05 -12.30
C ASN A 37 22.53 -8.68 -11.66
N PRO A 38 22.41 -8.55 -10.32
CA PRO A 38 22.43 -7.25 -9.63
C PRO A 38 23.73 -6.48 -9.85
N TRP A 39 24.84 -7.17 -10.16
CA TRP A 39 26.12 -6.54 -10.48
C TRP A 39 26.07 -5.60 -11.68
N LYS A 40 25.19 -5.83 -12.67
CA LYS A 40 25.00 -4.89 -13.78
C LYS A 40 24.32 -3.60 -13.36
N LEU A 41 23.48 -3.64 -12.32
CA LEU A 41 22.75 -2.47 -11.81
C LEU A 41 23.66 -1.56 -10.97
N VAL A 42 24.60 -2.13 -10.23
CA VAL A 42 25.51 -1.40 -9.32
C VAL A 42 26.63 -0.68 -10.08
N ASN A 43 27.00 -1.16 -11.28
CA ASN A 43 28.04 -0.54 -12.10
C ASN A 43 27.69 0.90 -12.56
N THR A 44 26.42 1.30 -12.47
CA THR A 44 25.95 2.65 -12.84
C THR A 44 25.08 3.25 -11.74
N ALA A 45 25.61 4.25 -11.03
CA ALA A 45 24.94 4.89 -9.89
C ALA A 45 23.61 5.57 -10.27
N SER A 46 23.51 6.15 -11.46
CA SER A 46 22.31 6.87 -11.91
C SER A 46 21.12 5.93 -12.18
N THR A 47 21.36 4.74 -12.75
CA THR A 47 20.30 3.75 -12.98
C THR A 47 19.83 3.11 -11.68
N PHE A 48 20.73 2.88 -10.72
CA PHE A 48 20.36 2.34 -9.41
C PHE A 48 19.41 3.28 -8.66
N LEU A 49 19.75 4.57 -8.58
CA LEU A 49 18.90 5.57 -7.92
C LEU A 49 17.54 5.70 -8.63
N ALA A 50 17.50 5.71 -9.96
CA ALA A 50 16.24 5.78 -10.70
C ALA A 50 15.30 4.59 -10.44
N VAL A 51 15.84 3.37 -10.30
CA VAL A 51 15.04 2.17 -10.00
C VAL A 51 14.46 2.23 -8.59
N ILE A 52 15.24 2.64 -7.59
CA ILE A 52 14.74 2.75 -6.20
C ILE A 52 13.69 3.86 -6.09
N SER A 53 13.95 5.04 -6.70
CA SER A 53 12.98 6.14 -6.69
C SER A 53 11.68 5.80 -7.40
N SER A 54 11.74 5.12 -8.54
CA SER A 54 10.53 4.67 -9.25
C SER A 54 9.76 3.60 -8.49
N HIS A 55 10.45 2.67 -7.81
CA HIS A 55 9.80 1.64 -6.99
C HIS A 55 8.97 2.25 -5.85
N SER A 56 9.46 3.29 -5.19
CA SER A 56 8.71 4.00 -4.13
C SER A 56 7.41 4.63 -4.64
N ILE A 57 7.40 5.12 -5.87
CA ILE A 57 6.22 5.75 -6.48
C ILE A 57 5.09 4.75 -6.69
N PHE A 58 5.40 3.49 -7.00
CA PHE A 58 4.40 2.43 -7.12
C PHE A 58 3.96 1.89 -5.76
N LEU A 59 4.88 1.74 -4.81
CA LEU A 59 4.55 1.23 -3.48
C LEU A 59 3.73 2.22 -2.64
N GLY A 60 3.97 3.52 -2.78
CA GLY A 60 3.27 4.56 -2.00
C GLY A 60 1.74 4.46 -2.09
N PRO A 61 1.15 4.60 -3.29
CA PRO A 61 -0.30 4.49 -3.49
C PRO A 61 -0.86 3.14 -3.05
N MET A 62 -0.09 2.05 -3.18
CA MET A 62 -0.51 0.72 -2.73
C MET A 62 -0.66 0.69 -1.20
N VAL A 63 0.37 1.11 -0.45
CA VAL A 63 0.32 1.17 1.02
C VAL A 63 -0.78 2.12 1.50
N VAL A 64 -0.96 3.26 0.84
CA VAL A 64 -2.00 4.23 1.19
C VAL A 64 -3.40 3.69 0.94
N SER A 65 -3.63 2.93 -0.14
CA SER A 65 -4.92 2.28 -0.35
C SER A 65 -5.26 1.26 0.75
N MET A 66 -4.25 0.55 1.27
CA MET A 66 -4.43 -0.35 2.42
C MET A 66 -4.76 0.44 3.70
N LEU A 67 -4.06 1.55 3.94
CA LEU A 67 -4.34 2.44 5.06
C LEU A 67 -5.76 3.04 4.95
N ALA A 68 -6.15 3.52 3.78
CA ALA A 68 -7.49 4.07 3.54
C ALA A 68 -8.57 2.99 3.76
N SER A 69 -8.33 1.75 3.33
CA SER A 69 -9.23 0.62 3.64
C SER A 69 -9.39 0.40 5.14
N TYR A 70 -8.30 0.46 5.91
CA TYR A 70 -8.33 0.26 7.35
C TYR A 70 -8.98 1.41 8.13
N PHE A 71 -8.62 2.65 7.79
CA PHE A 71 -9.09 3.84 8.51
C PHE A 71 -10.47 4.31 8.04
N ALA A 72 -10.71 4.41 6.73
CA ALA A 72 -11.97 4.91 6.18
C ALA A 72 -13.01 3.80 6.01
N GLY A 73 -12.61 2.62 5.51
CA GLY A 73 -13.53 1.50 5.28
C GLY A 73 -13.92 0.77 6.56
N MET A 74 -12.94 0.23 7.26
CA MET A 74 -13.12 -0.63 8.43
C MET A 74 -13.16 0.11 9.77
N ARG A 75 -12.89 1.42 9.80
CA ARG A 75 -12.83 2.25 11.03
C ARG A 75 -12.02 1.60 12.16
N ARG A 76 -10.89 0.97 11.82
CA ARG A 76 -9.99 0.24 12.75
C ARG A 76 -10.61 -1.03 13.39
N LYS A 77 -11.66 -1.61 12.81
CA LYS A 77 -12.27 -2.87 13.28
C LYS A 77 -12.04 -3.97 12.23
N ILE A 78 -11.37 -5.06 12.60
CA ILE A 78 -11.10 -6.20 11.72
C ILE A 78 -11.64 -7.47 12.38
N LYS A 79 -12.36 -8.29 11.61
CA LYS A 79 -12.79 -9.62 12.06
C LYS A 79 -11.73 -10.66 11.70
N VAL A 80 -10.98 -11.13 12.69
CA VAL A 80 -9.86 -12.08 12.48
C VAL A 80 -10.36 -13.45 12.00
N GLU A 81 -11.53 -13.89 12.50
CA GLU A 81 -12.16 -15.17 12.17
C GLU A 81 -12.47 -15.32 10.67
N ASP A 82 -12.82 -14.21 10.01
CA ASP A 82 -13.16 -14.19 8.59
C ASP A 82 -11.95 -13.89 7.69
N LEU A 83 -10.81 -13.51 8.29
CA LEU A 83 -9.55 -13.32 7.56
C LEU A 83 -8.89 -14.66 7.23
N PHE A 84 -9.03 -15.64 8.13
CA PHE A 84 -8.60 -17.03 7.94
C PHE A 84 -9.81 -17.97 8.12
N PRO A 85 -10.72 -18.04 7.12
CA PRO A 85 -11.92 -18.84 7.25
C PRO A 85 -11.56 -20.32 7.41
N CYS A 86 -11.79 -20.87 8.60
CA CYS A 86 -11.65 -22.29 8.88
C CYS A 86 -12.96 -23.07 8.63
N HIS A 87 -13.98 -22.41 8.06
CA HIS A 87 -15.32 -22.95 7.85
C HIS A 87 -15.48 -23.58 6.46
N ALA A 88 -16.27 -24.66 6.39
CA ALA A 88 -16.50 -25.47 5.18
C ALA A 88 -17.12 -24.69 4.00
N ASP A 89 -17.84 -23.59 4.29
CA ASP A 89 -18.52 -22.77 3.28
C ASP A 89 -17.58 -21.79 2.55
N GLY A 90 -16.35 -21.60 3.06
CA GLY A 90 -15.27 -20.84 2.42
C GLY A 90 -15.49 -19.34 2.19
N LYS A 91 -16.68 -18.80 2.53
CA LYS A 91 -17.07 -17.41 2.26
C LYS A 91 -17.11 -16.60 3.56
N GLY A 92 -16.08 -15.78 3.79
CA GLY A 92 -16.07 -14.76 4.85
C GLY A 92 -16.55 -13.40 4.36
N ILE A 93 -16.75 -12.44 5.27
CA ILE A 93 -17.12 -11.04 4.98
C ILE A 93 -16.15 -10.35 3.99
N TYR A 94 -14.92 -10.87 3.87
CA TYR A 94 -13.88 -10.37 2.96
C TYR A 94 -13.80 -11.13 1.62
N TRP A 95 -14.74 -12.04 1.32
CA TRP A 95 -14.72 -12.85 0.10
C TRP A 95 -15.09 -12.05 -1.16
N TYR A 96 -15.70 -10.86 -1.03
CA TYR A 96 -16.04 -9.95 -2.14
C TYR A 96 -16.53 -10.69 -3.42
N THR A 97 -16.05 -10.31 -4.60
CA THR A 97 -16.36 -10.96 -5.88
C THR A 97 -15.29 -12.01 -6.17
N TYR A 98 -15.57 -13.29 -5.91
CA TYR A 98 -14.65 -14.42 -6.13
C TYR A 98 -13.31 -14.32 -5.39
N GLY A 99 -13.27 -13.69 -4.21
CA GLY A 99 -12.06 -13.50 -3.40
C GLY A 99 -11.26 -12.24 -3.74
N VAL A 100 -11.71 -11.44 -4.72
CA VAL A 100 -10.99 -10.22 -5.16
C VAL A 100 -11.83 -8.98 -4.96
N ASN A 101 -11.29 -8.01 -4.22
CA ASN A 101 -11.83 -6.66 -4.16
C ASN A 101 -11.33 -5.85 -5.37
N TRP A 102 -12.11 -5.80 -6.45
CA TRP A 102 -11.77 -5.07 -7.68
C TRP A 102 -11.54 -3.56 -7.47
N ARG A 103 -12.04 -2.99 -6.36
CA ARG A 103 -11.90 -1.56 -6.04
C ARG A 103 -10.45 -1.19 -5.74
N ALA A 104 -9.70 -2.09 -5.10
CA ALA A 104 -8.30 -1.85 -4.75
C ALA A 104 -7.39 -1.71 -6.00
N PRO A 105 -7.35 -2.68 -6.95
CA PRO A 105 -6.52 -2.54 -8.15
C PRO A 105 -7.00 -1.41 -9.06
N VAL A 106 -8.32 -1.16 -9.15
CA VAL A 106 -8.85 -0.03 -9.93
C VAL A 106 -8.41 1.30 -9.33
N THR A 107 -8.49 1.47 -8.02
CA THR A 107 -8.06 2.71 -7.36
C THR A 107 -6.57 2.94 -7.54
N VAL A 108 -5.74 1.92 -7.32
CA VAL A 108 -4.28 2.03 -7.50
C VAL A 108 -3.95 2.37 -8.95
N SER A 109 -4.56 1.68 -9.92
CA SER A 109 -4.30 1.92 -11.34
C SER A 109 -4.78 3.31 -11.79
N LEU A 110 -5.98 3.72 -11.37
CA LEU A 110 -6.57 5.01 -11.72
C LEU A 110 -5.82 6.18 -11.06
N SER A 111 -5.45 6.06 -9.78
CA SER A 111 -4.67 7.10 -9.07
C SER A 111 -3.25 7.21 -9.62
N GLN A 112 -2.61 6.10 -9.97
CA GLN A 112 -1.29 6.11 -10.62
C GLN A 112 -1.35 6.75 -12.00
N PHE A 113 -2.36 6.40 -12.81
CA PHE A 113 -2.55 6.98 -14.13
C PHE A 113 -2.83 8.48 -14.03
N LEU A 114 -3.75 8.89 -13.17
CA LEU A 114 -4.09 10.29 -12.95
C LEU A 114 -2.93 11.09 -12.35
N GLY A 115 -2.19 10.54 -11.38
CA GLY A 115 -1.04 11.20 -10.77
C GLY A 115 0.11 11.41 -11.77
N CYS A 116 0.46 10.38 -12.54
CA CYS A 116 1.47 10.50 -13.60
C CYS A 116 1.04 11.48 -14.70
N VAL A 117 -0.23 11.44 -15.11
CA VAL A 117 -0.78 12.32 -16.14
C VAL A 117 -0.85 13.76 -15.65
N LEU A 118 -1.26 14.02 -14.41
CA LEU A 118 -1.29 15.36 -13.83
C LEU A 118 0.10 15.97 -13.70
N VAL A 119 1.09 15.20 -13.22
CA VAL A 119 2.47 15.68 -13.10
C VAL A 119 3.10 15.90 -14.48
N LYS A 120 2.90 14.97 -15.43
CA LYS A 120 3.39 15.16 -16.80
C LYS A 120 2.68 16.31 -17.51
N LEU A 121 1.37 16.48 -17.33
CA LEU A 121 0.61 17.63 -17.82
C LEU A 121 1.11 18.93 -17.19
N THR A 122 1.46 18.99 -15.91
CA THR A 122 2.06 20.20 -15.34
C THR A 122 3.43 20.45 -15.97
N THR A 123 4.29 19.44 -16.13
CA THR A 123 5.60 19.64 -16.78
C THR A 123 5.52 20.00 -18.27
N VAL A 124 4.51 19.49 -19.01
CA VAL A 124 4.31 19.73 -20.45
C VAL A 124 3.49 21.00 -20.70
N ALA A 125 2.41 21.24 -19.95
CA ALA A 125 1.64 22.48 -20.03
C ALA A 125 2.44 23.68 -19.50
N LEU A 126 3.42 23.45 -18.62
CA LEU A 126 4.36 24.46 -18.15
C LEU A 126 5.71 24.39 -18.89
N TRP A 127 5.73 23.75 -20.06
CA TRP A 127 6.70 24.02 -21.13
C TRP A 127 6.49 25.42 -21.76
N ASN A 128 6.09 26.38 -20.92
CA ASN A 128 6.19 27.81 -21.08
C ASN A 128 6.68 28.37 -19.73
N GLY A 129 7.90 28.01 -19.33
CA GLY A 129 8.74 28.68 -18.35
C GLY A 129 8.32 28.68 -16.86
N SER A 130 7.04 28.75 -16.53
CA SER A 130 6.60 29.24 -15.20
C SER A 130 6.75 28.25 -14.05
N PHE A 131 6.55 26.94 -14.27
CA PHE A 131 6.65 25.94 -13.20
C PHE A 131 8.09 25.52 -12.93
N THR A 132 8.89 25.38 -13.99
CA THR A 132 10.34 25.20 -13.86
C THR A 132 10.94 26.38 -13.11
N LEU A 133 10.43 27.61 -13.29
CA LEU A 133 10.88 28.80 -12.55
C LEU A 133 10.36 28.89 -11.10
N TRP A 134 9.21 28.30 -10.77
CA TRP A 134 8.72 28.21 -9.38
C TRP A 134 9.47 27.15 -8.58
N VAL A 135 9.72 25.97 -9.17
CA VAL A 135 10.59 24.93 -8.59
C VAL A 135 12.06 25.41 -8.53
N ARG A 136 12.58 26.05 -9.59
CA ARG A 136 13.88 26.77 -9.55
C ARG A 136 13.85 27.98 -8.60
N GLY A 137 12.66 28.49 -8.26
CA GLY A 137 12.43 29.58 -7.31
C GLY A 137 12.59 29.12 -5.87
N LEU A 138 12.11 27.92 -5.55
CA LEU A 138 12.42 27.22 -4.30
C LEU A 138 13.91 26.88 -4.20
N CYS A 139 14.55 26.48 -5.30
CA CYS A 139 16.01 26.22 -5.34
C CYS A 139 16.88 27.48 -5.57
N ARG A 140 16.33 28.71 -5.47
CA ARG A 140 17.05 29.96 -5.82
C ARG A 140 18.10 30.39 -4.78
N SER A 141 18.66 29.45 -4.03
CA SER A 141 19.81 29.65 -3.14
C SER A 141 20.97 28.69 -3.43
N GLN A 142 21.23 28.35 -4.71
CA GLN A 142 22.57 27.89 -5.10
C GLN A 142 22.92 28.24 -6.55
N ARG A 143 24.02 28.99 -6.69
CA ARG A 143 24.57 29.48 -7.96
C ARG A 143 25.54 28.42 -8.51
N GLY A 144 25.27 27.90 -9.72
CA GLY A 144 26.29 27.30 -10.60
C GLY A 144 26.03 25.87 -11.09
N SER A 145 26.10 25.70 -12.42
CA SER A 145 26.13 24.43 -13.19
C SER A 145 24.77 23.80 -13.56
N SER A 146 24.37 24.01 -14.83
CA SER A 146 23.15 23.44 -15.44
C SER A 146 23.04 21.90 -15.30
N ARG A 147 24.16 21.18 -15.24
CA ARG A 147 24.16 19.71 -15.07
C ARG A 147 23.72 19.25 -13.67
N GLY A 148 23.88 20.08 -12.65
CA GLY A 148 23.39 19.78 -11.29
C GLY A 148 21.90 20.06 -11.12
N VAL A 149 21.40 21.10 -11.80
CA VAL A 149 19.98 21.49 -11.76
C VAL A 149 19.08 20.40 -12.34
N ASP A 150 19.51 19.72 -13.41
CA ASP A 150 18.71 18.66 -14.04
C ASP A 150 18.63 17.37 -13.19
N ALA A 151 19.63 17.11 -12.34
CA ALA A 151 19.63 15.98 -11.41
C ALA A 151 18.76 16.26 -10.16
N ASP A 152 18.78 17.50 -9.67
CA ASP A 152 17.97 17.96 -8.54
C ASP A 152 16.48 18.07 -8.90
N LEU A 153 16.18 18.57 -10.11
CA LEU A 153 14.82 18.65 -10.64
C LEU A 153 14.19 17.26 -10.78
N ARG A 154 14.94 16.29 -11.30
CA ARG A 154 14.49 14.89 -11.46
C ARG A 154 14.21 14.22 -10.11
N SER A 155 15.03 14.50 -9.11
CA SER A 155 14.83 13.98 -7.75
C SER A 155 13.56 14.57 -7.12
N THR A 156 13.35 15.88 -7.29
CA THR A 156 12.17 16.60 -6.82
C THR A 156 10.87 16.13 -7.51
N GLU A 157 10.93 15.86 -8.81
CA GLU A 157 9.80 15.30 -9.58
C GLU A 157 9.30 13.98 -8.98
N TYR A 158 10.21 13.08 -8.57
CA TYR A 158 9.84 11.80 -7.96
C TYR A 158 9.16 11.98 -6.60
N TYR A 159 9.62 12.91 -5.75
CA TYR A 159 8.98 13.21 -4.47
C TYR A 159 7.58 13.82 -4.63
N ILE A 160 7.41 14.72 -5.61
CA ILE A 160 6.11 15.33 -5.89
C ILE A 160 5.14 14.28 -6.43
N CYS A 161 5.57 13.41 -7.34
CA CYS A 161 4.76 12.30 -7.83
C CYS A 161 4.32 11.37 -6.70
N PHE A 162 5.23 11.07 -5.77
CA PHE A 162 4.94 10.22 -4.62
C PHE A 162 3.89 10.85 -3.71
N LEU A 163 4.05 12.11 -3.31
CA LEU A 163 3.11 12.80 -2.40
C LEU A 163 1.75 13.06 -3.06
N THR A 164 1.73 13.47 -4.33
CA THR A 164 0.48 13.73 -5.05
C THR A 164 -0.25 12.43 -5.38
N GLY A 165 0.46 11.39 -5.83
CA GLY A 165 -0.11 10.07 -6.10
C GLY A 165 -0.68 9.40 -4.85
N THR A 166 0.01 9.50 -3.71
CA THR A 166 -0.49 9.00 -2.42
C THR A 166 -1.73 9.75 -1.95
N ALA A 167 -1.74 11.08 -2.01
CA ALA A 167 -2.90 11.90 -1.63
C ALA A 167 -4.12 11.62 -2.52
N ILE A 168 -3.92 11.55 -3.84
CA ILE A 168 -4.98 11.23 -4.81
C ILE A 168 -5.53 9.82 -4.55
N SER A 169 -4.67 8.84 -4.27
CA SER A 169 -5.08 7.46 -3.99
C SER A 169 -5.94 7.36 -2.72
N ALA A 170 -5.56 8.06 -1.64
CA ALA A 170 -6.36 8.10 -0.41
C ALA A 170 -7.77 8.67 -0.66
N GLY A 171 -7.85 9.79 -1.39
CA GLY A 171 -9.12 10.42 -1.74
C GLY A 171 -9.97 9.54 -2.66
N MET A 172 -9.35 8.98 -3.71
CA MET A 172 -10.02 8.12 -4.68
C MET A 172 -10.55 6.84 -4.04
N TYR A 173 -9.76 6.18 -3.18
CA TYR A 173 -10.19 4.97 -2.47
C TYR A 173 -11.40 5.28 -1.58
N THR A 174 -11.33 6.39 -0.84
CA THR A 174 -12.40 6.84 0.04
C THR A 174 -13.67 7.15 -0.75
N ALA A 175 -13.55 7.86 -1.87
CA ALA A 175 -14.68 8.16 -2.75
C ALA A 175 -15.29 6.88 -3.34
N LEU A 176 -14.47 5.94 -3.82
CA LEU A 176 -14.95 4.67 -4.38
C LEU A 176 -15.66 3.82 -3.33
N HIS A 177 -15.19 3.85 -2.08
CA HIS A 177 -15.85 3.19 -0.96
C HIS A 177 -17.20 3.82 -0.59
N TYR A 178 -17.36 5.14 -0.79
CA TYR A 178 -18.65 5.82 -0.62
C TYR A 178 -19.63 5.50 -1.75
N ILE A 179 -19.16 5.43 -3.00
CA ILE A 179 -20.02 5.16 -4.17
C ILE A 179 -20.49 3.69 -4.17
N PHE A 180 -19.60 2.77 -3.84
CA PHE A 180 -19.91 1.35 -3.75
C PHE A 180 -19.67 0.85 -2.33
N PRO A 181 -20.64 0.94 -1.41
CA PRO A 181 -20.48 0.36 -0.08
C PRO A 181 -20.49 -1.18 -0.15
N THR A 182 -19.73 -1.85 0.72
CA THR A 182 -19.89 -3.29 0.98
C THR A 182 -20.77 -3.48 2.21
N PRO A 183 -22.02 -3.96 2.05
CA PRO A 183 -22.99 -4.00 3.14
C PRO A 183 -22.54 -4.95 4.26
N GLU A 184 -21.91 -6.07 3.94
CA GLU A 184 -21.44 -7.06 4.91
C GLU A 184 -20.38 -6.48 5.86
N VAL A 185 -19.34 -5.84 5.31
CA VAL A 185 -18.29 -5.18 6.10
C VAL A 185 -18.89 -4.05 6.94
N ARG A 186 -19.83 -3.27 6.38
CA ARG A 186 -20.46 -2.15 7.09
C ARG A 186 -21.33 -2.63 8.25
N ALA A 187 -22.12 -3.68 8.06
CA ALA A 187 -22.93 -4.30 9.10
C ALA A 187 -22.06 -4.82 10.25
N PHE A 188 -20.89 -5.41 9.94
CA PHE A 188 -19.93 -5.80 10.96
C PHE A 188 -19.36 -4.60 11.71
N VAL A 189 -18.91 -3.55 11.01
CA VAL A 189 -18.33 -2.35 11.63
C VAL A 189 -19.33 -1.66 12.57
N GLU A 190 -20.61 -1.69 12.22
CA GLU A 190 -21.71 -1.12 13.03
C GLU A 190 -22.01 -1.98 14.26
N LYS A 191 -22.07 -3.30 14.11
CA LYS A 191 -22.36 -4.23 15.22
C LYS A 191 -21.19 -4.43 16.18
N ALA A 192 -19.95 -4.38 15.69
CA ALA A 192 -18.77 -4.73 16.49
C ALA A 192 -18.50 -3.69 17.59
N PRO A 193 -18.08 -4.11 18.80
CA PRO A 193 -17.72 -3.21 19.89
C PRO A 193 -16.55 -2.29 19.49
N SER A 194 -16.40 -1.17 20.21
CA SER A 194 -15.28 -0.26 19.96
C SER A 194 -13.94 -0.92 20.31
N PRO A 195 -12.84 -0.60 19.61
CA PRO A 195 -11.52 -1.18 19.92
C PRO A 195 -11.06 -0.95 21.36
N GLY A 196 -11.48 0.15 21.99
CA GLY A 196 -11.16 0.44 23.38
C GLY A 196 -11.82 -0.54 24.36
N ILE A 197 -13.07 -0.93 24.09
CA ILE A 197 -13.80 -1.93 24.90
C ILE A 197 -13.13 -3.31 24.75
N LEU A 198 -12.78 -3.70 23.52
CA LEU A 198 -12.06 -4.96 23.27
C LEU A 198 -10.71 -4.99 24.00
N MET A 199 -9.94 -3.91 23.98
CA MET A 199 -8.67 -3.84 24.71
C MET A 199 -8.84 -3.97 26.23
N GLN A 200 -9.96 -3.46 26.78
CA GLN A 200 -10.31 -3.66 28.17
C GLN A 200 -10.68 -5.13 28.44
N GLU A 201 -11.48 -5.73 27.57
CA GLU A 201 -11.86 -7.15 27.66
C GLU A 201 -10.64 -8.07 27.62
N TYR A 202 -9.66 -7.83 26.75
CA TYR A 202 -8.41 -8.60 26.70
C TYR A 202 -7.53 -8.43 27.93
N ARG A 203 -7.74 -7.37 28.72
CA ARG A 203 -7.00 -7.12 29.97
C ARG A 203 -7.67 -7.80 31.17
N LEU A 204 -8.93 -8.23 31.04
CA LEU A 204 -9.63 -8.93 32.11
C LEU A 204 -9.06 -10.36 32.29
N PRO A 205 -9.09 -10.88 33.52
CA PRO A 205 -8.82 -12.29 33.76
C PRO A 205 -9.79 -13.19 32.98
N GLY A 206 -9.35 -14.39 32.61
CA GLY A 206 -10.05 -15.25 31.63
C GLY A 206 -11.47 -15.67 32.05
N ASP A 207 -11.71 -15.83 33.36
CA ASP A 207 -13.02 -16.14 33.94
C ASP A 207 -14.05 -15.04 33.67
N GLN A 208 -13.68 -13.78 33.91
CA GLN A 208 -14.52 -12.61 33.66
C GLN A 208 -14.80 -12.41 32.16
N ARG A 209 -13.85 -12.79 31.31
CA ARG A 209 -13.99 -12.69 29.85
C ARG A 209 -15.04 -13.67 29.32
N GLU A 210 -15.04 -14.92 29.80
CA GLU A 210 -15.97 -15.94 29.32
C GLU A 210 -17.44 -15.56 29.59
N GLU A 211 -17.72 -15.00 30.77
CA GLU A 211 -19.06 -14.49 31.12
C GLU A 211 -19.52 -13.37 30.17
N ILE A 212 -18.63 -12.42 29.85
CA ILE A 212 -18.97 -11.29 28.97
C ILE A 212 -19.18 -11.76 27.53
N VAL A 213 -18.34 -12.66 27.03
CA VAL A 213 -18.45 -13.22 25.67
C VAL A 213 -19.77 -13.98 25.51
N GLU A 214 -20.23 -14.70 26.54
CA GLU A 214 -21.49 -15.43 26.51
C GLU A 214 -22.71 -14.49 26.48
N GLN A 215 -22.65 -13.35 27.16
CA GLN A 215 -23.73 -12.34 27.13
C GLN A 215 -23.80 -11.52 25.83
N VAL A 216 -22.68 -11.36 25.12
CA VAL A 216 -22.58 -10.52 23.92
C VAL A 216 -22.77 -11.32 22.63
N LYS A 217 -22.81 -12.66 22.72
CA LYS A 217 -23.04 -13.53 21.56
C LYS A 217 -24.46 -13.31 21.02
N PRO A 218 -24.62 -12.96 19.74
CA PRO A 218 -25.93 -12.70 19.15
C PRO A 218 -26.77 -13.96 18.94
#